data_AF-A0A146FF36-F1
#
_entry.id   AF-A0A146FF36-F1
#
_cell.length_a   1.000
_cell.length_b   1.000
_cell.length_c   1.000
_cell.angle_alpha   90.00
_cell.angle_beta   90.00
_cell.angle_gamma   90.00
#
_symmetry.space_group_name_H-M   'P 1'
#
loop_
_entity.id
_entity.type
_entity.pdbx_description
1 polymer ?
#
loop_
_entity_poly.entity_id
_entity_poly.type
_entity_poly.pdbx_seq_one_letter_code
_entity_poly.pdbx_strand_id
1 'polypeptide(L)'
;MSNISQTSGVTTIRAFGWQDKFATANIQALDMSQKPYYLLLCLQCWLKIALDCLMAIIAIGLITLTVMYRNFTGADVGMALNMMIGANTTLLRLVQNWTSLETSLGAVARLKDVQECVSNDDAAKGALEPGTRWPSTGDLRTENITVSYSEESEPALRNVSFRVNPGQKLIVMGRTGSGKSTLMLSLLRLLETKHGSISIDDINIAHVPLQILRQRGMIAVPQDGFNIPTATIRFNLDPYNKCTSDEIVQALRRTRLWDKITAASTDVDTILNLPMSAILPLSAGQMQLFALCRMLLRVKATAPTKPIIILDEASSSLDRETEAIVGDILREELEYHTVIMIAHRTEGIMNTLRPGVDALATMKDGKLRVSVIGTSMDWVEEN
;
A
#
# COMPACT_ATOMS: atom_id res chain seq x y z
N MET A 1 -16.48 5.67 0.17
CA MET A 1 -15.72 4.90 1.19
C MET A 1 -16.52 3.74 1.83
N SER A 2 -17.83 3.56 1.59
CA SER A 2 -18.66 2.55 2.28
C SER A 2 -18.67 1.14 1.67
N ASN A 3 -18.46 0.97 0.36
CA ASN A 3 -18.57 -0.36 -0.27
C ASN A 3 -17.40 -1.31 0.09
N ILE A 4 -16.20 -0.76 0.30
CA ILE A 4 -15.03 -1.55 0.69
C ILE A 4 -15.15 -2.02 2.15
N SER A 5 -15.77 -1.23 3.03
CA SER A 5 -15.99 -1.62 4.44
C SER A 5 -17.06 -2.70 4.64
N GLN A 6 -18.04 -2.81 3.74
CA GLN A 6 -19.12 -3.79 3.88
C GLN A 6 -18.70 -5.20 3.47
N THR A 7 -17.90 -5.33 2.41
CA THR A 7 -17.44 -6.64 1.91
C THR A 7 -16.47 -7.34 2.87
N SER A 8 -15.62 -6.59 3.56
CA SER A 8 -14.76 -7.12 4.63
C SER A 8 -15.52 -7.38 5.95
N GLY A 9 -16.64 -6.68 6.18
CA GLY A 9 -17.40 -6.70 7.44
C GLY A 9 -18.69 -7.54 7.44
N VAL A 10 -18.99 -8.30 6.37
CA VAL A 10 -20.27 -9.02 6.22
C VAL A 10 -20.56 -9.97 7.38
N THR A 11 -19.56 -10.70 7.84
CA THR A 11 -19.68 -11.65 8.96
C THR A 11 -20.12 -10.95 10.24
N THR A 12 -19.53 -9.79 10.54
CA THR A 12 -19.88 -8.96 11.70
C THR A 12 -21.31 -8.45 11.59
N ILE A 13 -21.70 -7.92 10.42
CA ILE A 13 -23.06 -7.42 10.19
C ILE A 13 -24.10 -8.54 10.38
N ARG A 14 -23.82 -9.74 9.87
CA ARG A 14 -24.69 -10.90 10.03
C ARG A 14 -24.75 -11.40 11.48
N ALA A 15 -23.62 -11.43 12.17
CA ALA A 15 -23.55 -11.86 13.57
C ALA A 15 -24.39 -10.97 14.49
N PHE A 16 -24.41 -9.66 14.25
CA PHE A 16 -25.21 -8.71 15.02
C PHE A 16 -26.64 -8.51 14.50
N GLY A 17 -27.04 -9.15 13.40
CA GLY A 17 -28.39 -9.00 12.84
C GLY A 17 -28.67 -7.60 12.29
N TRP A 18 -27.66 -6.86 11.82
CA TRP A 18 -27.80 -5.46 11.39
C TRP A 18 -28.07 -5.27 9.89
N GLN A 19 -28.46 -6.32 9.18
CA GLN A 19 -28.66 -6.29 7.73
C GLN A 19 -29.64 -5.19 7.30
N ASP A 20 -30.80 -5.09 7.95
CA ASP A 20 -31.84 -4.12 7.58
C ASP A 20 -31.40 -2.67 7.80
N LYS A 21 -30.63 -2.42 8.86
CA LYS A 21 -30.08 -1.10 9.16
C LYS A 21 -29.11 -0.65 8.06
N PHE A 22 -28.21 -1.55 7.63
CA PHE A 22 -27.27 -1.26 6.55
C PHE A 22 -27.96 -1.17 5.18
N ALA A 23 -28.98 -1.99 4.93
CA ALA A 23 -29.78 -1.91 3.70
C ALA A 23 -30.48 -0.56 3.58
N THR A 24 -31.12 -0.11 4.67
CA THR A 24 -31.81 1.20 4.71
C THR A 24 -30.83 2.35 4.49
N ALA A 25 -29.67 2.32 5.16
CA ALA A 25 -28.63 3.33 4.97
C ALA A 25 -28.09 3.35 3.53
N ASN A 26 -27.95 2.19 2.89
CA ASN A 26 -27.51 2.10 1.51
C ASN A 26 -28.55 2.67 0.53
N ILE A 27 -29.84 2.39 0.74
CA ILE A 27 -30.94 2.98 -0.04
C ILE A 27 -30.93 4.50 0.09
N GLN A 28 -30.80 5.03 1.32
CA GLN A 28 -30.73 6.47 1.55
C GLN A 28 -29.52 7.12 0.84
N ALA A 29 -28.36 6.47 0.88
CA ALA A 29 -27.17 6.95 0.17
C ALA A 29 -27.36 6.92 -1.35
N LEU A 30 -28.01 5.88 -1.88
CA LEU A 30 -28.35 5.77 -3.29
C LEU A 30 -29.34 6.88 -3.70
N ASP A 31 -30.41 7.10 -2.95
CA ASP A 31 -31.37 8.18 -3.20
C ASP A 31 -30.68 9.56 -3.20
N MET A 32 -29.81 9.81 -2.23
CA MET A 32 -29.03 11.05 -2.18
C MET A 32 -28.11 11.23 -3.39
N SER A 33 -27.54 10.14 -3.92
CA SER A 33 -26.73 10.18 -5.15
C SER A 33 -27.55 10.41 -6.42
N GLN A 34 -28.82 9.98 -6.46
CA GLN A 34 -29.69 10.10 -7.62
C GLN A 34 -30.36 11.48 -7.73
N LYS A 35 -30.63 12.16 -6.60
CA LYS A 35 -31.29 13.47 -6.58
C LYS A 35 -30.67 14.50 -7.54
N PRO A 36 -29.33 14.74 -7.56
CA PRO A 36 -28.73 15.70 -8.48
C PRO A 36 -28.92 15.32 -9.95
N TYR A 37 -28.84 14.02 -10.27
CA TYR A 37 -29.02 13.53 -11.64
C TYR A 37 -30.47 13.74 -12.11
N TYR A 38 -31.44 13.45 -11.26
CA TYR A 38 -32.85 13.70 -11.54
C TYR A 38 -33.14 15.20 -11.76
N LEU A 39 -32.59 16.06 -10.89
CA LEU A 39 -32.73 17.52 -11.05
C LEU A 39 -32.09 18.02 -12.35
N LEU A 40 -30.94 17.49 -12.74
CA LEU A 40 -30.30 17.81 -14.02
C LEU A 40 -31.18 17.41 -15.21
N LEU A 41 -31.80 16.22 -15.18
CA LEU A 41 -32.77 15.81 -16.20
C LEU A 41 -33.98 16.73 -16.27
N CYS A 42 -34.53 17.13 -15.12
CA CYS A 42 -35.64 18.07 -15.06
C CYS A 42 -35.26 19.42 -15.68
N LEU A 43 -34.06 19.92 -15.39
CA LEU A 43 -33.52 21.16 -15.96
C LEU A 43 -33.37 21.05 -17.49
N GLN A 44 -32.86 19.93 -18.00
CA GLN A 44 -32.72 19.69 -19.44
C GLN A 44 -34.08 19.63 -20.16
N CYS A 45 -35.08 18.98 -19.55
CA CYS A 45 -36.44 18.96 -20.07
C CYS A 45 -37.06 20.37 -20.10
N TRP A 46 -36.87 21.15 -19.05
CA TRP A 46 -37.35 22.53 -18.99
C TRP A 46 -36.69 23.41 -20.05
N LEU A 47 -35.36 23.30 -20.22
CA LEU A 47 -34.61 23.99 -21.27
C LEU A 47 -35.16 23.65 -22.66
N LYS A 48 -35.43 22.38 -22.94
CA LYS A 48 -36.02 21.95 -24.20
C LYS A 48 -37.36 22.63 -24.47
N ILE A 49 -38.27 22.62 -23.48
CA ILE A 49 -39.59 23.26 -23.60
C ILE A 49 -39.44 24.76 -23.87
N ALA A 50 -38.54 25.44 -23.16
CA ALA A 50 -38.28 26.87 -23.34
C ALA A 50 -37.77 27.19 -24.76
N LEU A 51 -36.85 26.38 -25.28
CA LEU A 51 -36.32 26.53 -26.64
C LEU A 51 -37.38 26.24 -27.71
N ASP A 52 -38.18 25.18 -27.54
CA ASP A 52 -39.28 24.85 -28.46
C ASP A 52 -40.32 26.00 -28.51
N CYS A 53 -40.65 26.62 -27.36
CA CYS A 53 -41.54 27.78 -27.31
C CYS A 53 -40.97 29.01 -28.02
N LEU A 54 -39.68 29.32 -27.80
CA LEU A 54 -39.00 30.41 -28.48
C LEU A 54 -39.04 30.22 -30.01
N MET A 55 -38.78 29.00 -30.47
CA MET A 55 -38.81 28.66 -31.89
C MET A 55 -40.21 28.76 -32.49
N ALA A 56 -41.25 28.40 -31.74
CA ALA A 56 -42.63 28.59 -32.17
C ALA A 56 -42.96 30.08 -32.37
N ILE A 57 -42.51 30.96 -31.46
CA ILE A 57 -42.69 32.42 -31.58
C ILE A 57 -42.00 32.95 -32.83
N ILE A 58 -40.74 32.53 -33.07
CA ILE A 58 -39.99 32.93 -34.28
C ILE A 58 -40.70 32.43 -35.54
N ALA A 59 -41.26 31.21 -35.52
CA ALA A 59 -41.91 30.62 -36.69
C ALA A 59 -43.20 31.36 -37.04
N ILE A 60 -44.01 31.72 -36.03
CA ILE A 60 -45.21 32.54 -36.21
C ILE A 60 -44.83 33.91 -36.80
N GLY A 61 -43.77 34.54 -36.28
CA GLY A 61 -43.26 35.80 -36.81
C GLY A 61 -42.84 35.71 -38.27
N LEU A 62 -42.09 34.66 -38.63
CA LEU A 62 -41.61 34.42 -39.99
C LEU A 62 -42.77 34.16 -40.96
N ILE A 63 -43.77 33.35 -40.56
CA ILE A 63 -44.97 33.09 -41.36
C ILE A 63 -45.77 34.39 -41.54
N THR A 64 -45.95 35.18 -40.48
CA THR A 64 -46.68 36.45 -40.54
C THR A 64 -46.01 37.43 -41.50
N LEU A 65 -44.68 37.58 -41.41
CA LEU A 65 -43.89 38.43 -42.30
C LEU A 65 -44.00 37.98 -43.77
N THR A 66 -43.90 36.68 -44.01
CA THR A 66 -44.04 36.09 -45.33
C THR A 66 -45.40 36.40 -45.96
N VAL A 67 -46.48 36.25 -45.18
CA VAL A 67 -47.86 36.51 -45.63
C VAL A 67 -48.09 38.00 -45.93
N MET A 68 -47.49 38.90 -45.14
CA MET A 68 -47.64 40.35 -45.35
C MET A 68 -46.91 40.85 -46.59
N TYR A 69 -45.66 40.44 -46.79
CA TYR A 69 -44.83 40.99 -47.87
C TYR A 69 -45.01 40.29 -49.22
N ARG A 70 -45.61 39.09 -49.27
CA ARG A 70 -45.96 38.30 -50.49
C ARG A 70 -44.86 38.12 -51.55
N ASN A 71 -43.63 38.53 -51.28
CA ASN A 71 -42.50 38.52 -52.22
C ASN A 71 -41.64 37.24 -52.13
N PHE A 72 -42.01 36.29 -51.27
CA PHE A 72 -41.24 35.06 -51.02
C PHE A 72 -41.90 33.84 -51.66
N THR A 73 -41.10 32.89 -52.15
CA THR A 73 -41.64 31.63 -52.70
C THR A 73 -41.92 30.62 -51.58
N GLY A 74 -42.83 29.67 -51.82
CA GLY A 74 -43.10 28.59 -50.86
C GLY A 74 -41.86 27.74 -50.54
N ALA A 75 -40.90 27.66 -51.45
CA ALA A 75 -39.63 26.98 -51.23
C ALA A 75 -38.74 27.71 -50.20
N ASP A 76 -38.67 29.04 -50.27
CA ASP A 76 -37.89 29.86 -49.32
C ASP A 76 -38.41 29.70 -47.89
N VAL A 77 -39.73 29.67 -47.73
CA VAL A 77 -40.40 29.47 -46.44
C VAL A 77 -40.15 28.06 -45.90
N GLY A 78 -40.25 27.04 -46.75
CA GLY A 78 -39.94 25.66 -46.38
C GLY A 78 -38.49 25.47 -45.94
N MET A 79 -37.54 26.09 -46.65
CA MET A 79 -36.12 26.09 -46.27
C MET A 79 -35.89 26.78 -44.93
N ALA A 80 -36.48 27.96 -44.70
CA ALA A 80 -36.36 28.69 -43.45
C ALA A 80 -36.89 27.89 -42.26
N LEU A 81 -38.06 27.26 -42.38
CA LEU A 81 -38.64 26.42 -41.33
C LEU A 81 -37.77 25.19 -41.04
N ASN A 82 -37.23 24.55 -42.07
CA ASN A 82 -36.34 23.40 -41.88
C ASN A 82 -35.02 23.80 -41.19
N MET A 83 -34.44 24.93 -41.59
CA MET A 83 -33.25 25.49 -40.93
C MET A 83 -33.52 25.86 -39.47
N MET A 84 -34.71 26.38 -39.17
CA MET A 84 -35.14 26.68 -37.81
C MET A 84 -35.20 25.42 -36.94
N ILE A 85 -35.80 24.33 -37.42
CA ILE A 85 -35.84 23.04 -36.71
C ILE A 85 -34.41 22.52 -36.46
N GLY A 86 -33.54 22.61 -37.47
CA GLY A 86 -32.12 22.25 -37.35
C GLY A 86 -31.36 23.09 -36.33
N ALA A 87 -31.59 24.41 -36.31
CA ALA A 87 -30.96 25.33 -35.36
C ALA A 87 -31.37 25.01 -33.92
N ASN A 88 -32.65 24.75 -33.67
CA ASN A 88 -33.17 24.42 -32.34
C ASN A 88 -32.51 23.17 -31.76
N THR A 89 -32.49 22.08 -32.53
CA THR A 89 -31.89 20.82 -32.10
C THR A 89 -30.39 20.93 -31.87
N THR A 90 -29.70 21.74 -32.69
CA THR A 90 -28.27 22.01 -32.53
C THR A 90 -27.97 22.81 -31.26
N LEU A 91 -28.79 23.82 -30.95
CA LEU A 91 -28.60 24.66 -29.77
C LEU A 91 -28.85 23.87 -28.48
N LEU A 92 -29.89 23.02 -28.44
CA LEU A 92 -30.12 22.12 -27.30
C LEU A 92 -28.92 21.17 -27.08
N ARG A 93 -28.41 20.57 -28.16
CA ARG A 93 -27.21 19.71 -28.09
C ARG A 93 -25.98 20.46 -27.61
N LEU A 94 -25.79 21.71 -28.03
CA LEU A 94 -24.66 22.53 -27.61
C LEU A 94 -24.66 22.74 -26.09
N VAL A 95 -25.81 23.10 -25.50
CA VAL A 95 -25.92 23.31 -24.04
C VAL A 95 -25.73 22.00 -23.27
N GLN A 96 -26.30 20.90 -23.76
CA GLN A 96 -26.11 19.57 -23.17
C GLN A 96 -24.64 19.15 -23.21
N ASN A 97 -23.98 19.32 -24.36
CA ASN A 97 -22.56 19.00 -24.53
C ASN A 97 -21.67 19.89 -23.65
N TRP A 98 -21.99 21.18 -23.53
CA TRP A 98 -21.26 22.09 -22.63
C TRP A 98 -21.35 21.65 -21.17
N THR A 99 -22.56 21.32 -20.71
CA THR A 99 -22.77 20.85 -19.33
C THR A 99 -22.06 19.52 -19.06
N SER A 100 -22.06 18.62 -20.05
CA SER A 100 -21.32 17.35 -19.99
C SER A 100 -19.81 17.57 -19.96
N LEU A 101 -19.31 18.53 -20.74
CA LEU A 101 -17.89 18.89 -20.78
C LEU A 101 -17.45 19.45 -19.41
N GLU A 102 -18.21 20.38 -18.84
CA GLU A 102 -17.94 20.96 -17.52
C GLU A 102 -17.84 19.88 -16.43
N THR A 103 -18.80 18.95 -16.40
CA THR A 103 -18.81 17.83 -15.46
C THR A 103 -17.58 16.93 -15.64
N SER A 104 -17.19 16.69 -16.89
CA SER A 104 -16.01 15.87 -17.23
C SER A 104 -14.71 16.57 -16.83
N LEU A 105 -14.63 17.89 -16.99
CA LEU A 105 -13.48 18.68 -16.59
C LEU A 105 -13.23 18.62 -15.07
N GLY A 106 -14.30 18.51 -14.26
CA GLY A 106 -14.18 18.26 -12.82
C GLY A 106 -13.53 16.91 -12.47
N ALA A 107 -13.60 15.90 -13.33
CA ALA A 107 -12.83 14.66 -13.15
C ALA A 107 -11.33 14.87 -13.46
N VAL A 108 -11.02 15.62 -14.52
CA VAL A 108 -9.64 15.97 -14.89
C VAL A 108 -8.98 16.84 -13.82
N ALA A 109 -9.69 17.82 -13.27
CA ALA A 109 -9.22 18.65 -12.17
C ALA A 109 -8.79 17.80 -10.97
N ARG A 110 -9.62 16.84 -10.56
CA ARG A 110 -9.27 15.92 -9.45
C ARG A 110 -8.06 15.04 -9.75
N LEU A 111 -7.89 14.59 -10.99
CA LEU A 111 -6.68 13.84 -11.38
C LEU A 111 -5.43 14.72 -11.31
N LYS A 112 -5.55 15.98 -11.74
CA LYS A 112 -4.48 16.97 -11.63
C LYS A 112 -4.14 17.28 -10.17
N ASP A 113 -5.14 17.43 -9.31
CA ASP A 113 -4.93 17.64 -7.86
C ASP A 113 -4.13 16.48 -7.25
N VAL A 114 -4.46 15.23 -7.61
CA VAL A 114 -3.70 14.05 -7.15
C VAL A 114 -2.26 14.10 -7.66
N GLN A 115 -2.05 14.46 -8.93
CA GLN A 115 -0.71 14.58 -9.50
C GLN A 115 0.13 15.67 -8.79
N GLU A 116 -0.48 16.80 -8.40
CA GLU A 116 0.20 17.90 -7.74
C GLU A 116 0.45 17.67 -6.24
N CYS A 117 -0.47 16.97 -5.56
CA CYS A 117 -0.37 16.71 -4.11
C CYS A 117 0.54 15.52 -3.76
N VAL A 118 0.70 14.55 -4.66
CA VAL A 118 1.56 13.39 -4.41
C VAL A 118 3.01 13.80 -4.65
N SER A 119 3.74 14.02 -3.55
CA SER A 119 5.17 14.24 -3.58
C SER A 119 5.90 13.09 -4.28
N ASN A 120 6.85 13.42 -5.15
CA ASN A 120 7.63 12.41 -5.86
C ASN A 120 8.65 11.77 -4.89
N ASP A 121 8.39 10.53 -4.48
CA ASP A 121 9.22 9.73 -3.56
C ASP A 121 10.70 9.66 -3.99
N ASP A 122 10.98 9.73 -5.30
CA ASP A 122 12.32 9.60 -5.88
C ASP A 122 13.15 10.88 -5.87
N ALA A 123 12.66 12.00 -5.31
CA ALA A 123 13.44 13.20 -5.08
C ALA A 123 14.43 13.00 -3.90
N ALA A 124 15.37 12.06 -4.04
CA ALA A 124 16.49 11.92 -3.11
C ALA A 124 17.19 13.28 -3.02
N LYS A 125 17.29 13.84 -1.81
CA LYS A 125 17.98 15.10 -1.56
C LYS A 125 19.47 14.88 -1.85
N GLY A 126 19.92 15.20 -3.06
CA GLY A 126 21.32 15.01 -3.46
C GLY A 126 21.73 13.55 -3.62
N ALA A 127 21.04 12.81 -4.52
CA ALA A 127 21.22 11.38 -4.80
C ALA A 127 22.70 10.93 -4.78
N LEU A 128 23.12 10.34 -3.67
CA LEU A 128 24.35 9.57 -3.58
C LEU A 128 23.99 8.14 -3.98
N GLU A 129 24.40 7.71 -5.16
CA GLU A 129 24.27 6.32 -5.56
C GLU A 129 25.36 5.49 -4.89
N PRO A 130 25.00 4.62 -3.92
CA PRO A 130 26.00 3.78 -3.29
C PRO A 130 26.49 2.72 -4.29
N GLY A 131 27.71 2.23 -4.08
CA GLY A 131 28.31 1.22 -4.96
C GLY A 131 27.46 -0.04 -5.09
N THR A 132 27.66 -0.82 -6.15
CA THR A 132 26.85 -2.02 -6.44
C THR A 132 26.87 -3.09 -5.35
N ARG A 133 27.88 -3.07 -4.48
CA ARG A 133 28.03 -3.98 -3.34
C ARG A 133 27.48 -3.44 -2.02
N TRP A 134 26.82 -2.28 -2.01
CA TRP A 134 26.20 -1.74 -0.81
C TRP A 134 24.83 -2.38 -0.55
N PRO A 135 24.50 -2.72 0.71
CA PRO A 135 25.38 -2.70 1.88
C PRO A 135 26.39 -3.84 1.84
N SER A 136 27.63 -3.56 2.22
CA SER A 136 28.75 -4.50 2.24
C SER A 136 28.85 -5.25 3.57
N THR A 137 28.66 -4.55 4.68
CA THR A 137 28.73 -5.12 6.04
C THR A 137 27.39 -5.16 6.74
N GLY A 138 26.52 -4.17 6.46
CA GLY A 138 25.23 -4.03 7.12
C GLY A 138 25.35 -3.37 8.50
N ASP A 139 26.30 -2.46 8.70
CA ASP A 139 26.39 -1.66 9.93
C ASP A 139 25.29 -0.60 9.94
N LEU A 140 24.36 -0.68 10.89
CA LEU A 140 23.28 0.30 11.01
C LEU A 140 23.57 1.26 12.17
N ARG A 141 23.50 2.56 11.89
CA ARG A 141 23.65 3.60 12.91
C ARG A 141 22.50 4.60 12.83
N THR A 142 21.92 4.92 13.97
CA THR A 142 20.91 5.96 14.13
C THR A 142 21.41 6.98 15.14
N GLU A 143 21.25 8.26 14.82
CA GLU A 143 21.74 9.36 15.66
C GLU A 143 20.64 10.39 15.87
N ASN A 144 20.16 10.48 17.11
CA ASN A 144 19.21 11.45 17.62
C ASN A 144 17.96 11.62 16.74
N ILE A 145 17.45 10.50 16.22
CA ILE A 145 16.33 10.55 15.29
C ILE A 145 15.04 10.97 16.00
N THR A 146 14.32 11.90 15.38
CA THR A 146 13.00 12.36 15.81
C THR A 146 12.03 12.26 14.65
N VAL A 147 10.91 11.56 14.84
CA VAL A 147 9.97 11.18 13.79
C VAL A 147 8.54 11.48 14.23
N SER A 148 7.75 12.04 13.33
CA SER A 148 6.32 12.33 13.53
C SER A 148 5.54 11.97 12.26
N TYR A 149 4.24 11.67 12.40
CA TYR A 149 3.39 11.24 11.28
C TYR A 149 2.91 12.42 10.42
N SER A 150 2.81 13.61 11.01
CA SER A 150 2.55 14.86 10.32
C SER A 150 3.44 15.97 10.88
N GLU A 151 3.50 17.10 10.18
CA GLU A 151 4.25 18.27 10.65
C GLU A 151 3.72 18.77 12.00
N GLU A 152 2.40 18.76 12.18
CA GLU A 152 1.70 19.26 13.36
C GLU A 152 1.58 18.24 14.50
N SER A 153 1.83 16.95 14.24
CA SER A 153 1.74 15.90 15.27
C SER A 153 2.94 15.91 16.21
N GLU A 154 2.67 15.55 17.47
CA GLU A 154 3.69 15.25 18.47
C GLU A 154 4.66 14.16 17.95
N PRO A 155 5.97 14.26 18.26
CA PRO A 155 6.93 13.25 17.85
C PRO A 155 6.64 11.90 18.49
N ALA A 156 6.48 10.89 17.64
CA ALA A 156 6.31 9.50 18.01
C ALA A 156 7.65 8.85 18.38
N LEU A 157 8.76 9.30 17.79
CA LEU A 157 10.14 8.96 18.22
C LEU A 157 10.85 10.23 18.69
N ARG A 158 11.60 10.13 19.80
CA ARG A 158 12.23 11.28 20.47
C ARG A 158 13.70 11.00 20.75
N ASN A 159 14.60 11.63 19.99
CA ASN A 159 16.05 11.55 20.16
C ASN A 159 16.57 10.11 20.30
N VAL A 160 16.14 9.22 19.41
CA VAL A 160 16.55 7.81 19.44
C VAL A 160 17.94 7.67 18.80
N SER A 161 18.86 7.04 19.54
CA SER A 161 20.23 6.77 19.08
C SER A 161 20.61 5.34 19.43
N PHE A 162 21.01 4.55 18.43
CA PHE A 162 21.54 3.20 18.61
C PHE A 162 22.36 2.77 17.40
N ARG A 163 23.21 1.76 17.61
CA ARG A 163 23.97 1.09 16.56
C ARG A 163 23.69 -0.40 16.60
N VAL A 164 23.55 -1.01 15.44
CA VAL A 164 23.50 -2.46 15.26
C VAL A 164 24.71 -2.86 14.43
N ASN A 165 25.64 -3.57 15.07
CA ASN A 165 26.88 -3.97 14.45
C ASN A 165 26.63 -4.97 13.31
N PRO A 166 27.56 -5.09 12.33
CA PRO A 166 27.47 -6.09 11.28
C PRO A 166 27.21 -7.50 11.80
N GLY A 167 26.18 -8.16 11.27
CA GLY A 167 25.82 -9.52 11.67
C GLY A 167 25.19 -9.64 13.06
N GLN A 168 24.92 -8.53 13.75
CA GLN A 168 24.26 -8.52 15.06
C GLN A 168 22.74 -8.62 14.89
N LYS A 169 22.09 -9.33 15.83
CA LYS A 169 20.64 -9.38 15.96
C LYS A 169 20.21 -8.44 17.10
N LEU A 170 19.31 -7.51 16.80
CA LEU A 170 18.70 -6.59 17.75
C LEU A 170 17.22 -6.95 17.90
N ILE A 171 16.79 -7.31 19.11
CA ILE A 171 15.37 -7.48 19.42
C ILE A 171 14.82 -6.19 20.02
N VAL A 172 13.78 -5.60 19.41
CA VAL A 172 13.08 -4.42 19.91
C VAL A 172 11.77 -4.84 20.56
N MET A 173 11.62 -4.50 21.83
CA MET A 173 10.45 -4.81 22.66
C MET A 173 9.80 -3.54 23.20
N GLY A 174 8.54 -3.65 23.60
CA GLY A 174 7.82 -2.57 24.27
C GLY A 174 6.32 -2.74 24.16
N ARG A 175 5.57 -2.02 24.99
CA ARG A 175 4.09 -2.05 24.96
C ARG A 175 3.55 -1.56 23.60
N THR A 176 2.32 -1.92 23.26
CA THR A 176 1.61 -1.36 22.11
C THR A 176 1.58 0.16 22.20
N GLY A 177 1.86 0.86 21.10
CA GLY A 177 1.95 2.32 21.07
C GLY A 177 3.29 2.91 21.52
N SER A 178 4.29 2.12 21.88
CA SER A 178 5.60 2.65 22.31
C SER A 178 6.48 3.24 21.20
N GLY A 179 6.08 3.06 19.92
CA GLY A 179 6.78 3.59 18.74
C GLY A 179 7.54 2.55 17.90
N LYS A 180 7.42 1.24 18.18
CA LYS A 180 8.15 0.16 17.47
C LYS A 180 7.90 0.17 15.96
N SER A 181 6.63 0.21 15.54
CA SER A 181 6.27 0.29 14.12
C SER A 181 6.76 1.60 13.51
N THR A 182 6.72 2.72 14.25
CA THR A 182 7.28 4.01 13.79
C THR A 182 8.79 3.92 13.56
N LEU A 183 9.53 3.20 14.40
CA LEU A 183 10.95 2.92 14.18
C LEU A 183 11.17 2.15 12.87
N MET A 184 10.42 1.07 12.63
CA MET A 184 10.51 0.33 11.37
C MET A 184 10.19 1.22 10.16
N LEU A 185 9.11 2.00 10.21
CA LEU A 185 8.71 2.90 9.13
C LEU A 185 9.80 3.96 8.85
N SER A 186 10.48 4.45 9.89
CA SER A 186 11.59 5.40 9.73
C SER A 186 12.83 4.76 9.08
N LEU A 187 13.17 3.52 9.43
CA LEU A 187 14.29 2.78 8.83
C LEU A 187 14.05 2.56 7.32
N LEU A 188 12.82 2.18 6.95
CA LEU A 188 12.40 1.97 5.55
C LEU A 188 12.17 3.27 4.77
N ARG A 189 12.37 4.43 5.41
CA ARG A 189 12.00 5.76 4.89
C ARG A 189 10.59 5.80 4.32
N LEU A 190 9.64 5.18 5.04
CA LEU A 190 8.20 5.37 4.85
C LEU A 190 7.69 6.54 5.68
N LEU A 191 8.42 6.89 6.75
CA LEU A 191 8.30 8.15 7.47
C LEU A 191 9.65 8.85 7.46
N GLU A 192 9.68 10.09 7.02
CA GLU A 192 10.91 10.89 6.99
C GLU A 192 11.29 11.37 8.40
N THR A 193 12.60 11.44 8.66
CA THR A 193 13.15 11.92 9.93
C THR A 193 13.20 13.45 9.94
N LYS A 194 12.61 14.09 10.96
CA LYS A 194 12.66 15.57 11.13
C LYS A 194 14.03 16.04 11.60
N HIS A 195 14.62 15.30 12.53
CA HIS A 195 15.95 15.55 13.08
C HIS A 195 16.73 14.25 13.19
N GLY A 196 18.06 14.37 13.24
CA GLY A 196 18.97 13.24 13.31
C GLY A 196 19.27 12.62 11.95
N SER A 197 19.94 11.47 11.97
CA SER A 197 20.30 10.74 10.75
C SER A 197 20.28 9.24 10.97
N ILE A 198 20.01 8.51 9.90
CA ILE A 198 20.11 7.06 9.82
C ILE A 198 21.15 6.75 8.73
N SER A 199 22.12 5.89 9.02
CA SER A 199 23.16 5.51 8.06
C SER A 199 23.37 4.00 8.04
N ILE A 200 23.66 3.48 6.85
CA ILE A 200 24.04 2.08 6.62
C ILE A 200 25.43 2.06 6.00
N ASP A 201 26.39 1.36 6.62
CA ASP A 201 27.80 1.36 6.23
C ASP A 201 28.34 2.79 6.03
N ASP A 202 28.12 3.66 7.02
CA ASP A 202 28.48 5.09 7.03
C ASP A 202 27.83 5.96 5.93
N ILE A 203 26.91 5.42 5.13
CA ILE A 203 26.15 6.18 4.13
C ILE A 203 24.79 6.59 4.71
N ASN A 204 24.53 7.91 4.78
CA ASN A 204 23.23 8.43 5.22
C ASN A 204 22.13 8.07 4.22
N ILE A 205 21.12 7.32 4.67
CA ILE A 205 20.05 6.81 3.81
C ILE A 205 19.12 7.90 3.27
N ALA A 206 19.12 9.10 3.86
CA ALA A 206 18.34 10.23 3.37
C ALA A 206 18.77 10.68 1.96
N HIS A 207 20.04 10.45 1.60
CA HIS A 207 20.61 10.78 0.29
C HIS A 207 20.59 9.62 -0.70
N VAL A 208 20.23 8.41 -0.26
CA VAL A 208 20.15 7.23 -1.12
C VAL A 208 18.78 7.18 -1.81
N PRO A 209 18.70 6.86 -3.12
CA PRO A 209 17.42 6.63 -3.79
C PRO A 209 16.60 5.53 -3.10
N LEU A 210 15.31 5.78 -2.88
CA LEU A 210 14.43 4.85 -2.14
C LEU A 210 14.36 3.47 -2.79
N GLN A 211 14.38 3.41 -4.12
CA GLN A 211 14.43 2.15 -4.86
C GLN A 211 15.68 1.33 -4.48
N ILE A 212 16.86 1.94 -4.40
CA ILE A 212 18.11 1.24 -4.03
C ILE A 212 18.03 0.80 -2.56
N LEU A 213 17.60 1.69 -1.66
CA LEU A 213 17.44 1.39 -0.24
C LEU A 213 16.50 0.21 -0.02
N ARG A 214 15.31 0.21 -0.63
CA ARG A 214 14.28 -0.83 -0.40
C ARG A 214 14.50 -2.10 -1.23
N GLN A 215 15.28 -2.05 -2.31
CA GLN A 215 15.62 -3.24 -3.10
C GLN A 215 16.85 -3.97 -2.55
N ARG A 216 17.90 -3.24 -2.14
CA ARG A 216 19.21 -3.78 -1.74
C ARG A 216 19.62 -3.47 -0.31
N GLY A 217 19.26 -2.29 0.20
CA GLY A 217 19.66 -1.83 1.53
C GLY A 217 18.98 -2.58 2.67
N MET A 218 17.67 -2.78 2.54
CA MET A 218 16.83 -3.36 3.58
C MET A 218 15.81 -4.35 3.01
N ILE A 219 15.55 -5.41 3.76
CA ILE A 219 14.49 -6.39 3.48
C ILE A 219 13.59 -6.46 4.71
N ALA A 220 12.33 -6.07 4.56
CA ALA A 220 11.34 -6.14 5.62
C ALA A 220 10.37 -7.32 5.43
N VAL A 221 10.03 -7.97 6.53
CA VAL A 221 8.99 -9.00 6.64
C VAL A 221 7.89 -8.44 7.53
N PRO A 222 6.71 -8.12 6.99
CA PRO A 222 5.61 -7.55 7.77
C PRO A 222 4.96 -8.62 8.67
N GLN A 223 4.24 -8.15 9.69
CA GLN A 223 3.44 -8.99 10.58
C GLN A 223 2.40 -9.81 9.80
N ASP A 224 1.59 -9.13 8.99
CA ASP A 224 0.57 -9.76 8.16
C ASP A 224 1.14 -10.12 6.79
N GLY A 225 1.19 -11.42 6.51
CA GLY A 225 1.59 -11.92 5.20
C GLY A 225 0.60 -11.46 4.13
N PHE A 226 1.07 -10.72 3.14
CA PHE A 226 0.27 -10.30 1.99
C PHE A 226 0.46 -11.26 0.81
N ASN A 227 -0.60 -11.70 0.14
CA ASN A 227 -0.49 -12.38 -1.15
C ASN A 227 -1.50 -11.82 -2.15
N ILE A 228 -1.25 -12.05 -3.42
CA ILE A 228 -2.11 -11.68 -4.54
C ILE A 228 -2.76 -12.97 -5.04
N PRO A 229 -4.05 -13.23 -4.72
CA PRO A 229 -4.72 -14.51 -5.01
C PRO A 229 -4.73 -14.86 -6.50
N THR A 230 -4.87 -13.85 -7.36
CA THR A 230 -4.96 -14.00 -8.81
C THR A 230 -3.59 -14.17 -9.49
N ALA A 231 -2.50 -13.82 -8.81
CA ALA A 231 -1.16 -13.95 -9.36
C ALA A 231 -0.57 -15.32 -9.06
N THR A 232 0.43 -15.71 -9.83
CA THR A 232 1.09 -17.00 -9.68
C THR A 232 1.88 -17.10 -8.37
N ILE A 233 2.15 -18.31 -7.90
CA ILE A 233 3.03 -18.53 -6.73
C ILE A 233 4.40 -17.90 -6.99
N ARG A 234 4.96 -18.11 -8.19
CA ARG A 234 6.23 -17.51 -8.60
C ARG A 234 6.20 -16.00 -8.49
N PHE A 235 5.18 -15.33 -9.05
CA PHE A 235 5.08 -13.88 -8.99
C PHE A 235 4.94 -13.38 -7.56
N ASN A 236 4.19 -14.10 -6.73
CA ASN A 236 4.07 -13.78 -5.32
C ASN A 236 5.40 -13.92 -4.58
N LEU A 237 6.26 -14.88 -4.92
CA LEU A 237 7.55 -15.11 -4.24
C LEU A 237 8.68 -14.24 -4.78
N ASP A 238 8.78 -14.11 -6.10
CA ASP A 238 9.81 -13.37 -6.82
C ASP A 238 9.19 -12.61 -8.02
N PRO A 239 8.66 -11.39 -7.78
CA PRO A 239 8.04 -10.60 -8.82
C PRO A 239 9.04 -10.07 -9.87
N TYR A 240 10.35 -10.10 -9.57
CA TYR A 240 11.40 -9.63 -10.47
C TYR A 240 12.06 -10.76 -11.27
N ASN A 241 11.63 -12.01 -11.04
CA ASN A 241 12.13 -13.22 -11.72
C ASN A 241 13.67 -13.30 -11.74
N LYS A 242 14.28 -13.02 -10.58
CA LYS A 242 15.73 -13.12 -10.33
C LYS A 242 16.17 -14.52 -9.90
N CYS A 243 15.27 -15.31 -9.35
CA CYS A 243 15.55 -16.65 -8.84
C CYS A 243 15.08 -17.73 -9.83
N THR A 244 15.80 -18.84 -9.83
CA THR A 244 15.46 -20.04 -10.61
C THR A 244 14.35 -20.85 -9.92
N SER A 245 13.66 -21.72 -10.67
CA SER A 245 12.62 -22.61 -10.11
C SER A 245 13.15 -23.44 -8.94
N ASP A 246 14.37 -23.97 -9.05
CA ASP A 246 15.00 -24.79 -8.01
C ASP A 246 15.27 -24.00 -6.72
N GLU A 247 15.71 -22.75 -6.83
CA GLU A 247 15.92 -21.88 -5.67
C GLU A 247 14.61 -21.57 -4.94
N ILE A 248 13.54 -21.33 -5.70
CA ILE A 248 12.19 -21.13 -5.16
C ILE A 248 11.73 -22.39 -4.42
N VAL A 249 11.90 -23.57 -5.01
CA VAL A 249 11.56 -24.84 -4.37
C VAL A 249 12.38 -25.07 -3.10
N GLN A 250 13.68 -24.77 -3.12
CA GLN A 250 14.53 -24.90 -1.93
C GLN A 250 14.07 -23.98 -0.79
N ALA A 251 13.72 -22.73 -1.09
CA ALA A 251 13.19 -21.79 -0.09
C ALA A 251 11.82 -22.25 0.48
N LEU A 252 10.95 -22.81 -0.38
CA LEU A 252 9.67 -23.39 0.03
C LEU A 252 9.85 -24.66 0.89
N ARG A 253 10.85 -25.48 0.61
CA ARG A 253 11.19 -26.65 1.44
C ARG A 253 11.76 -26.22 2.78
N ARG A 254 12.63 -25.21 2.79
CA ARG A 254 13.20 -24.66 4.02
C ARG A 254 12.12 -24.12 4.98
N THR A 255 11.04 -23.58 4.42
CA THR A 255 9.89 -23.08 5.17
C THR A 255 8.79 -24.13 5.39
N ARG A 256 9.01 -25.40 5.00
CA ARG A 256 8.03 -26.51 5.05
C ARG A 256 6.69 -26.21 4.35
N LEU A 257 6.68 -25.26 3.42
CA LEU A 257 5.49 -24.93 2.62
C LEU A 257 5.39 -25.76 1.35
N TRP A 258 6.51 -26.34 0.90
CA TRP A 258 6.56 -27.14 -0.33
C TRP A 258 5.55 -28.28 -0.32
N ASP A 259 5.50 -29.08 0.75
CA ASP A 259 4.64 -30.28 0.81
C ASP A 259 3.15 -29.95 0.70
N LYS A 260 2.74 -28.78 1.23
CA LYS A 260 1.37 -28.26 1.12
C LYS A 260 1.03 -27.80 -0.30
N ILE A 261 1.99 -27.25 -1.01
CA ILE A 261 1.82 -26.74 -2.36
C ILE A 261 1.84 -27.90 -3.38
N THR A 262 2.67 -28.92 -3.16
CA THR A 262 2.79 -30.09 -4.04
C THR A 262 1.59 -31.03 -4.02
N ALA A 263 0.68 -30.89 -3.05
CA ALA A 263 -0.58 -31.65 -3.07
C ALA A 263 -1.43 -31.38 -4.34
N ALA A 264 -1.10 -30.35 -5.13
CA ALA A 264 -1.85 -29.95 -6.32
C ALA A 264 -1.38 -30.58 -7.66
N SER A 265 -0.12 -31.03 -7.81
CA SER A 265 0.44 -31.57 -9.08
C SER A 265 1.85 -32.15 -8.88
N THR A 266 2.40 -32.89 -9.86
CA THR A 266 3.77 -33.45 -9.85
C THR A 266 4.83 -32.61 -10.56
N ASP A 267 4.45 -31.69 -11.45
CA ASP A 267 5.42 -30.85 -12.19
C ASP A 267 5.66 -29.48 -11.52
N VAL A 268 6.94 -29.16 -11.27
CA VAL A 268 7.37 -27.98 -10.50
C VAL A 268 7.00 -26.68 -11.20
N ASP A 269 7.31 -26.55 -12.49
CA ASP A 269 7.03 -25.31 -13.22
C ASP A 269 5.54 -25.10 -13.41
N THR A 270 4.77 -26.17 -13.62
CA THR A 270 3.30 -26.09 -13.61
C THR A 270 2.80 -25.57 -12.26
N ILE A 271 3.27 -26.13 -11.14
CA ILE A 271 2.87 -25.71 -9.78
C ILE A 271 3.16 -24.23 -9.54
N LEU A 272 4.39 -23.78 -9.84
CA LEU A 272 4.80 -22.39 -9.57
C LEU A 272 4.02 -21.36 -10.39
N ASN A 273 3.48 -21.77 -11.54
CA ASN A 273 2.65 -20.94 -12.41
C ASN A 273 1.15 -21.03 -12.11
N LEU A 274 0.73 -21.85 -11.14
CA LEU A 274 -0.66 -21.82 -10.67
C LEU A 274 -0.96 -20.52 -9.93
N PRO A 275 -2.19 -19.99 -10.04
CA PRO A 275 -2.61 -18.85 -9.23
C PRO A 275 -2.63 -19.26 -7.75
N MET A 276 -2.29 -18.32 -6.86
CA MET A 276 -2.26 -18.58 -5.42
C MET A 276 -3.62 -19.06 -4.88
N SER A 277 -4.73 -18.65 -5.51
CA SER A 277 -6.08 -19.11 -5.19
C SER A 277 -6.37 -20.57 -5.51
N ALA A 278 -5.54 -21.23 -6.33
CA ALA A 278 -5.68 -22.67 -6.63
C ALA A 278 -5.17 -23.56 -5.49
N ILE A 279 -4.40 -23.01 -4.55
CA ILE A 279 -3.88 -23.72 -3.39
C ILE A 279 -4.88 -23.59 -2.23
N LEU A 280 -4.86 -24.55 -1.31
CA LEU A 280 -5.58 -24.44 -0.06
C LEU A 280 -5.22 -23.12 0.67
N PRO A 281 -6.20 -22.40 1.23
CA PRO A 281 -5.92 -21.20 2.01
C PRO A 281 -4.88 -21.46 3.10
N LEU A 282 -3.82 -20.65 3.10
CA LEU A 282 -2.77 -20.73 4.10
C LEU A 282 -3.28 -20.21 5.44
N SER A 283 -2.89 -20.86 6.54
CA SER A 283 -3.12 -20.31 7.88
C SER A 283 -2.29 -19.05 8.11
N ALA A 284 -2.61 -18.27 9.15
CA ALA A 284 -1.84 -17.08 9.52
C ALA A 284 -0.33 -17.37 9.68
N GLY A 285 0.02 -18.46 10.38
CA GLY A 285 1.43 -18.86 10.53
C GLY A 285 2.09 -19.31 9.23
N GLN A 286 1.36 -19.96 8.32
CA GLN A 286 1.88 -20.33 7.01
C GLN A 286 2.08 -19.11 6.11
N MET A 287 1.21 -18.09 6.21
CA MET A 287 1.38 -16.82 5.52
C MET A 287 2.65 -16.10 6.00
N GLN A 288 2.98 -16.22 7.28
CA GLN A 288 4.23 -15.68 7.83
C GLN A 288 5.46 -16.44 7.33
N LEU A 289 5.42 -17.79 7.30
CA LEU A 289 6.46 -18.60 6.66
C LEU A 289 6.62 -18.27 5.17
N PHE A 290 5.53 -17.94 4.47
CA PHE A 290 5.55 -17.54 3.07
C PHE A 290 6.25 -16.18 2.90
N ALA A 291 6.04 -15.26 3.82
CA ALA A 291 6.75 -13.99 3.86
C ALA A 291 8.25 -14.18 4.16
N LEU A 292 8.61 -15.11 5.03
CA LEU A 292 10.02 -15.50 5.26
C LEU A 292 10.65 -16.16 4.02
N CYS A 293 9.90 -16.98 3.29
CA CYS A 293 10.36 -17.57 2.02
C CYS A 293 10.77 -16.47 1.02
N ARG A 294 9.95 -15.41 0.87
CA ARG A 294 10.29 -14.25 0.04
C ARG A 294 11.56 -13.56 0.50
N MET A 295 11.72 -13.38 1.81
CA MET A 295 12.94 -12.78 2.37
C MET A 295 14.17 -13.62 2.01
N LEU A 296 14.12 -14.95 2.16
CA LEU A 296 15.23 -15.85 1.80
C LEU A 296 15.62 -15.72 0.32
N LEU A 297 14.63 -15.69 -0.57
CA LEU A 297 14.87 -15.49 -2.00
C LEU A 297 15.51 -14.14 -2.29
N ARG A 298 15.05 -13.07 -1.64
CA ARG A 298 15.63 -11.74 -1.79
C ARG A 298 17.06 -11.64 -1.25
N VAL A 299 17.34 -12.27 -0.11
CA VAL A 299 18.70 -12.35 0.44
C VAL A 299 19.64 -13.02 -0.56
N LYS A 300 19.24 -14.17 -1.11
CA LYS A 300 20.01 -14.88 -2.16
C LYS A 300 20.19 -14.03 -3.42
N ALA A 301 19.11 -13.44 -3.93
CA ALA A 301 19.12 -12.64 -5.16
C ALA A 301 19.94 -11.34 -5.05
N THR A 302 20.26 -10.88 -3.84
CA THR A 302 21.04 -9.67 -3.59
C THR A 302 22.49 -9.97 -3.17
N ALA A 303 22.89 -11.25 -3.09
CA ALA A 303 24.27 -11.61 -2.85
C ALA A 303 25.20 -11.02 -3.94
N PRO A 304 26.39 -10.47 -3.59
CA PRO A 304 27.10 -10.58 -2.31
C PRO A 304 26.80 -9.47 -1.29
N THR A 305 25.75 -8.65 -1.49
CA THR A 305 25.39 -7.61 -0.50
C THR A 305 24.81 -8.22 0.77
N LYS A 306 24.88 -7.47 1.87
CA LYS A 306 24.37 -7.84 3.19
C LYS A 306 23.26 -6.86 3.62
N PRO A 307 22.04 -7.00 3.09
CA PRO A 307 20.91 -6.16 3.48
C PRO A 307 20.63 -6.27 4.97
N ILE A 308 20.14 -5.18 5.57
CA ILE A 308 19.57 -5.23 6.93
C ILE A 308 18.19 -5.87 6.85
N ILE A 309 17.94 -6.85 7.70
CA ILE A 309 16.68 -7.60 7.73
C ILE A 309 15.82 -7.07 8.86
N ILE A 310 14.60 -6.68 8.55
CA ILE A 310 13.63 -6.17 9.52
C ILE A 310 12.47 -7.15 9.62
N LEU A 311 12.22 -7.67 10.82
CA LEU A 311 11.15 -8.64 11.08
C LEU A 311 10.12 -8.02 12.02
N ASP A 312 8.92 -7.76 11.52
CA ASP A 312 7.84 -7.16 12.30
C ASP A 312 6.95 -8.25 12.90
N GLU A 313 7.03 -8.43 14.23
CA GLU A 313 6.25 -9.40 14.99
C GLU A 313 6.25 -10.82 14.38
N ALA A 314 7.41 -11.24 13.86
CA ALA A 314 7.57 -12.49 13.10
C ALA A 314 7.26 -13.79 13.88
N SER A 315 6.98 -13.69 15.19
CA SER A 315 6.62 -14.81 16.07
C SER A 315 5.28 -14.64 16.81
N SER A 316 4.57 -13.53 16.62
CA SER A 316 3.31 -13.31 17.33
C SER A 316 2.25 -14.30 16.84
N SER A 317 1.59 -15.00 17.76
CA SER A 317 0.50 -15.94 17.46
C SER A 317 0.87 -17.18 16.63
N LEU A 318 2.17 -17.53 16.59
CA LEU A 318 2.62 -18.79 16.00
C LEU A 318 2.49 -19.97 16.97
N ASP A 319 2.25 -21.14 16.40
CA ASP A 319 2.40 -22.41 17.09
C ASP A 319 3.88 -22.77 17.27
N ARG A 320 4.17 -23.66 18.21
CA ARG A 320 5.55 -24.04 18.58
C ARG A 320 6.35 -24.61 17.41
N GLU A 321 5.70 -25.31 16.48
CA GLU A 321 6.38 -25.87 15.31
C GLU A 321 6.84 -24.76 14.37
N THR A 322 5.95 -23.83 14.02
CA THR A 322 6.30 -22.69 13.17
C THR A 322 7.38 -21.81 13.82
N GLU A 323 7.30 -21.55 15.12
CA GLU A 323 8.29 -20.76 15.85
C GLU A 323 9.70 -21.40 15.80
N ALA A 324 9.79 -22.73 15.89
CA ALA A 324 11.06 -23.45 15.74
C ALA A 324 11.66 -23.27 14.33
N ILE A 325 10.84 -23.34 13.28
CA ILE A 325 11.28 -23.12 11.89
C ILE A 325 11.85 -21.70 11.72
N VAL A 326 11.17 -20.68 12.28
CA VAL A 326 11.67 -19.30 12.25
C VAL A 326 13.01 -19.20 12.97
N GLY A 327 13.14 -19.83 14.14
CA GLY A 327 14.40 -19.85 14.90
C GLY A 327 15.55 -20.53 14.15
N ASP A 328 15.29 -21.60 13.42
CA ASP A 328 16.29 -22.30 12.59
C ASP A 328 16.73 -21.44 11.40
N ILE A 329 15.81 -20.74 10.75
CA ILE A 329 16.13 -19.78 9.68
C ILE A 329 17.00 -18.63 10.20
N LEU A 330 16.64 -18.07 11.36
CA LEU A 330 17.42 -16.99 12.00
C LEU A 330 18.85 -17.42 12.34
N ARG A 331 19.06 -18.68 12.72
CA ARG A 331 20.38 -19.20 13.10
C ARG A 331 21.24 -19.57 11.89
N GLU A 332 20.68 -20.25 10.90
CA GLU A 332 21.46 -20.81 9.78
C GLU A 332 21.57 -19.86 8.59
N GLU A 333 20.47 -19.24 8.15
CA GLU A 333 20.45 -18.42 6.92
C GLU A 333 20.84 -16.96 7.20
N LEU A 334 20.53 -16.47 8.41
CA LEU A 334 20.75 -15.08 8.80
C LEU A 334 21.93 -14.91 9.79
N GLU A 335 22.83 -15.89 9.88
CA GLU A 335 23.97 -15.85 10.81
C GLU A 335 24.85 -14.60 10.64
N TYR A 336 25.12 -14.23 9.38
CA TYR A 336 26.01 -13.14 8.99
C TYR A 336 25.28 -11.86 8.56
N HIS A 337 23.96 -11.82 8.77
CA HIS A 337 23.12 -10.67 8.41
C HIS A 337 22.76 -9.86 9.66
N THR A 338 22.69 -8.55 9.50
CA THR A 338 22.18 -7.66 10.54
C THR A 338 20.67 -7.76 10.60
N VAL A 339 20.10 -8.12 11.75
CA VAL A 339 18.66 -8.36 11.91
C VAL A 339 18.10 -7.45 12.99
N ILE A 340 16.97 -6.79 12.69
CA ILE A 340 16.17 -6.04 13.65
C ILE A 340 14.82 -6.72 13.74
N MET A 341 14.51 -7.27 14.90
CA MET A 341 13.27 -8.00 15.11
C MET A 341 12.41 -7.29 16.14
N ILE A 342 11.20 -6.92 15.76
CA ILE A 342 10.19 -6.44 16.69
C ILE A 342 9.47 -7.66 17.24
N ALA A 343 9.44 -7.81 18.57
CA ALA A 343 8.80 -8.95 19.22
C ALA A 343 7.98 -8.52 20.44
N HIS A 344 6.81 -9.14 20.61
CA HIS A 344 5.98 -8.99 21.81
C HIS A 344 6.20 -10.13 22.83
N ARG A 345 6.81 -11.25 22.41
CA ARG A 345 7.17 -12.39 23.27
C ARG A 345 8.65 -12.72 23.10
N THR A 346 9.35 -12.93 24.20
CA THR A 346 10.80 -13.17 24.21
C THR A 346 11.16 -14.65 24.25
N GLU A 347 10.33 -15.49 24.88
CA GLU A 347 10.69 -16.85 25.30
C GLU A 347 11.27 -17.72 24.17
N GLY A 348 10.61 -17.79 23.00
CA GLY A 348 11.08 -18.64 21.91
C GLY A 348 12.26 -18.07 21.12
N ILE A 349 12.42 -16.74 21.09
CA ILE A 349 13.48 -16.07 20.33
C ILE A 349 14.77 -15.97 21.14
N MET A 350 14.69 -15.88 22.47
CA MET A 350 15.88 -15.77 23.34
C MET A 350 16.88 -16.92 23.12
N ASN A 351 16.38 -18.12 22.80
CA ASN A 351 17.22 -19.28 22.51
C ASN A 351 17.99 -19.19 21.17
N THR A 352 17.65 -18.23 20.32
CA THR A 352 18.28 -18.00 19.01
C THR A 352 19.38 -16.93 19.04
N LEU A 353 19.53 -16.25 20.18
CA LEU A 353 20.44 -15.13 20.38
C LEU A 353 21.78 -15.62 20.93
N ARG A 354 22.86 -15.01 20.45
CA ARG A 354 24.23 -15.27 20.86
C ARG A 354 24.61 -14.35 22.02
N PRO A 355 24.93 -14.90 23.21
CA PRO A 355 25.39 -14.10 24.34
C PRO A 355 26.63 -13.27 23.99
N GLY A 356 26.67 -12.01 24.45
CA GLY A 356 27.78 -11.09 24.22
C GLY A 356 27.85 -10.47 22.82
N VAL A 357 27.05 -10.94 21.86
CA VAL A 357 26.99 -10.42 20.49
C VAL A 357 25.66 -9.74 20.24
N ASP A 358 24.56 -10.46 20.47
CA ASP A 358 23.22 -9.96 20.17
C ASP A 358 22.69 -9.06 21.31
N ALA A 359 21.76 -8.17 20.97
CA ALA A 359 21.28 -7.12 21.86
C ALA A 359 19.76 -7.07 21.96
N LEU A 360 19.29 -6.55 23.09
CA LEU A 360 17.90 -6.32 23.41
C LEU A 360 17.66 -4.83 23.55
N ALA A 361 16.61 -4.31 22.94
CA ALA A 361 16.20 -2.92 23.08
C ALA A 361 14.80 -2.86 23.64
N THR A 362 14.61 -2.03 24.65
CA THR A 362 13.29 -1.75 25.24
C THR A 362 12.86 -0.35 24.83
N MET A 363 11.63 -0.25 24.34
CA MET A 363 11.05 0.96 23.81
C MET A 363 9.85 1.40 24.67
N LYS A 364 9.89 2.65 25.12
CA LYS A 364 8.87 3.26 25.98
C LYS A 364 8.74 4.74 25.61
N ASP A 365 7.51 5.20 25.38
CA ASP A 365 7.15 6.60 25.10
C ASP A 365 8.02 7.26 24.01
N GLY A 366 8.28 6.54 22.92
CA GLY A 366 9.08 7.04 21.79
C GLY A 366 10.59 7.10 22.02
N LYS A 367 11.08 6.57 23.15
CA LYS A 367 12.51 6.45 23.48
C LYS A 367 12.95 4.99 23.43
N LEU A 368 14.20 4.76 23.05
CA LEU A 368 14.80 3.43 22.96
C LEU A 368 15.98 3.31 23.92
N ARG A 369 16.04 2.20 24.67
CA ARG A 369 17.20 1.85 25.50
C ARG A 369 17.71 0.47 25.08
N VAL A 370 18.99 0.38 24.72
CA VAL A 370 19.63 -0.87 24.28
C VAL A 370 20.45 -1.47 25.43
N SER A 371 20.34 -2.77 25.63
CA SER A 371 21.11 -3.60 26.56
C SER A 371 21.70 -4.79 25.82
N VAL A 372 22.99 -5.09 26.06
CA VAL A 372 23.65 -6.26 25.46
C VAL A 372 23.34 -7.50 26.30
N ILE A 373 23.05 -8.62 25.64
CA ILE A 373 22.71 -9.87 26.31
C ILE A 373 23.97 -10.46 26.95
N GLY A 374 23.96 -10.68 28.28
CA GLY A 374 25.04 -11.36 29.01
C GLY A 374 25.93 -10.47 29.87
N THR A 375 25.85 -9.15 29.76
CA THR A 375 26.32 -8.22 30.81
C THR A 375 25.24 -8.10 31.88
N SER A 376 25.62 -8.15 33.17
CA SER A 376 24.74 -8.19 34.35
C SER A 376 23.42 -7.44 34.14
N MET A 377 22.33 -8.20 34.12
CA MET A 377 20.99 -7.74 33.78
C MET A 377 20.31 -7.25 35.06
N ASP A 378 20.32 -5.94 35.32
CA ASP A 378 19.43 -5.33 36.30
C ASP A 378 18.00 -5.40 35.75
N TRP A 379 17.27 -6.44 36.15
CA TRP A 379 15.83 -6.51 36.00
C TRP A 379 15.20 -5.45 36.89
N VAL A 380 14.99 -4.25 36.35
CA VAL A 380 14.03 -3.32 36.93
C VAL A 380 12.67 -3.64 36.30
N GLU A 381 11.98 -4.61 36.89
CA GLU A 381 10.51 -4.62 36.86
C GLU A 381 10.03 -3.34 37.57
N GLU A 382 9.81 -2.27 36.81
CA GLU A 382 9.01 -1.15 37.29
C GLU A 382 7.54 -1.45 36.95
N ASN A 383 6.79 -1.77 38.01
CA ASN A 383 5.33 -1.93 38.07
C ASN A 383 4.56 -0.88 37.26
#